data_AF-A0A3P9DTN6-F1
#
_entry.id   AF-A0A3P9DTN6-F1
#
_cell.length_a   1.000
_cell.length_b   1.000
_cell.length_c   1.000
_cell.angle_alpha   90.00
_cell.angle_beta   90.00
_cell.angle_gamma   90.00
#
_symmetry.space_group_name_H-M   'P 1'
#
loop_
_entity.id
_entity.type
_entity.pdbx_description
1 polymer ?
#
loop_
_entity_poly.entity_id
_entity_poly.type
_entity_poly.pdbx_seq_one_letter_code
_entity_poly.pdbx_strand_id
1 'polypeptide(L)'
;TNVVLLNFKSSDHSQQRASSSLKIYLKNLTAADFLLCLFLPLRITHYASSSVIIRQLYCSFGACAIFINMYASIIFMGYIAANRYLKIVRPSGTHILQTAKTAHIISIITWVFLLVPTVTYTILFFITQTPVTSNPSCCDPFFSESIKLFFTIIHTLSPIIFLVVFISLVFFYYSTSRRVLRAQQSQLASSGSEKLVKPRRNMLVLVSIFCVCFVPYHLARLPYSLLWSNDSVGSVLNYVMEVTTMVAVFNVCLDPVVYFFLCKSFRAKVRKVSRTTNNQQATEESESTKEPLDSVPAMK
;
A
#
# COMPACT_ATOMS: atom_id res chain seq x y z
N THR A 1 43.88 -11.16 -1.83
CA THR A 1 43.01 -11.05 -3.02
C THR A 1 41.73 -11.90 -2.93
N ASN A 2 41.78 -13.17 -2.47
CA ASN A 2 40.61 -14.05 -2.36
C ASN A 2 39.51 -13.59 -1.38
N VAL A 3 39.86 -13.02 -0.22
CA VAL A 3 38.88 -12.55 0.78
C VAL A 3 38.07 -11.35 0.27
N VAL A 4 38.69 -10.46 -0.51
CA VAL A 4 38.03 -9.28 -1.09
C VAL A 4 37.05 -9.70 -2.20
N LEU A 5 37.43 -10.67 -3.04
CA LEU A 5 36.56 -11.25 -4.07
C LEU A 5 35.37 -12.02 -3.49
N LEU A 6 35.58 -12.76 -2.40
CA LEU A 6 34.51 -13.47 -1.68
C LEU A 6 33.53 -12.48 -1.02
N ASN A 7 34.04 -11.40 -0.42
CA ASN A 7 33.18 -10.34 0.14
C ASN A 7 32.39 -9.60 -0.94
N PHE A 8 33.00 -9.38 -2.12
CA PHE A 8 32.31 -8.76 -3.25
C PHE A 8 31.21 -9.66 -3.83
N LYS A 9 31.51 -10.95 -4.05
CA LYS A 9 30.53 -11.94 -4.55
C LYS A 9 29.39 -12.22 -3.55
N SER A 10 29.71 -12.24 -2.25
CA SER A 10 28.72 -12.33 -1.17
C SER A 10 27.79 -11.11 -1.15
N SER A 11 28.34 -9.90 -1.26
CA SER A 11 27.58 -8.65 -1.29
C SER A 11 26.69 -8.50 -2.53
N ASP A 12 27.07 -9.08 -3.68
CA ASP A 12 26.27 -9.01 -4.90
C ASP A 12 25.09 -10.00 -4.85
N HIS A 13 25.34 -11.23 -4.36
CA HIS A 13 24.28 -12.21 -4.14
C HIS A 13 23.24 -11.75 -3.09
N SER A 14 23.67 -11.11 -1.99
CA SER A 14 22.74 -10.56 -0.99
C SER A 14 21.89 -9.43 -1.60
N GLN A 15 22.48 -8.59 -2.44
CA GLN A 15 21.81 -7.50 -3.13
C GLN A 15 20.77 -7.98 -4.16
N GLN A 16 21.07 -9.05 -4.92
CA GLN A 16 20.14 -9.64 -5.87
C GLN A 16 18.95 -10.31 -5.18
N ARG A 17 19.18 -11.04 -4.06
CA ARG A 17 18.11 -11.67 -3.27
C ARG A 17 17.17 -10.63 -2.65
N ALA A 18 17.71 -9.60 -1.99
CA ALA A 18 16.92 -8.52 -1.40
C ALA A 18 16.11 -7.73 -2.44
N SER A 19 16.56 -7.70 -3.70
CA SER A 19 15.77 -7.14 -4.81
C SER A 19 14.67 -8.08 -5.28
N SER A 20 14.84 -9.40 -5.16
CA SER A 20 13.83 -10.40 -5.52
C SER A 20 12.71 -10.46 -4.49
N SER A 21 13.05 -10.55 -3.19
CA SER A 21 12.06 -10.53 -2.09
C SER A 21 11.23 -9.25 -2.11
N LEU A 22 11.87 -8.09 -2.31
CA LEU A 22 11.18 -6.81 -2.47
C LEU A 22 10.14 -6.85 -3.59
N LYS A 23 10.51 -7.36 -4.77
CA LYS A 23 9.58 -7.43 -5.91
C LYS A 23 8.37 -8.29 -5.57
N ILE A 24 8.56 -9.37 -4.79
CA ILE A 24 7.46 -10.22 -4.32
C ILE A 24 6.53 -9.43 -3.39
N TYR A 25 7.06 -8.72 -2.38
CA TYR A 25 6.23 -7.92 -1.48
C TYR A 25 5.47 -6.82 -2.21
N LEU A 26 6.14 -6.11 -3.13
CA LEU A 26 5.51 -5.12 -3.98
C LEU A 26 4.38 -5.73 -4.84
N LYS A 27 4.62 -6.88 -5.48
CA LYS A 27 3.57 -7.56 -6.27
C LYS A 27 2.35 -7.92 -5.43
N ASN A 28 2.53 -8.34 -4.17
CA ASN A 28 1.42 -8.64 -3.29
C ASN A 28 0.66 -7.39 -2.84
N LEU A 29 1.37 -6.28 -2.59
CA LEU A 29 0.76 -4.98 -2.30
C LEU A 29 -0.16 -4.56 -3.46
N THR A 30 0.35 -4.60 -4.69
CA THR A 30 -0.43 -4.27 -5.89
C THR A 30 -1.55 -5.28 -6.17
N ALA A 31 -1.40 -6.55 -5.78
CA ALA A 31 -2.47 -7.52 -5.90
C ALA A 31 -3.63 -7.21 -4.95
N ALA A 32 -3.34 -6.77 -3.72
CA ALA A 32 -4.36 -6.31 -2.78
C ALA A 32 -5.08 -5.06 -3.28
N ASP A 33 -4.32 -4.10 -3.79
CA ASP A 33 -4.84 -2.87 -4.39
C ASP A 33 -5.74 -3.15 -5.60
N PHE A 34 -5.32 -4.07 -6.48
CA PHE A 34 -6.13 -4.51 -7.62
C PHE A 34 -7.44 -5.16 -7.15
N LEU A 35 -7.38 -6.01 -6.13
CA LEU A 35 -8.57 -6.61 -5.52
C LEU A 35 -9.52 -5.51 -5.02
N LEU A 36 -9.01 -4.49 -4.31
CA LEU A 36 -9.83 -3.37 -3.86
C LEU A 36 -10.47 -2.64 -5.05
N CYS A 37 -9.70 -2.31 -6.09
CA CYS A 37 -10.21 -1.64 -7.28
C CYS A 37 -11.37 -2.39 -7.95
N LEU A 38 -11.35 -3.73 -7.95
CA LEU A 38 -12.46 -4.54 -8.45
C LEU A 38 -13.75 -4.37 -7.63
N PHE A 39 -13.63 -4.13 -6.32
CA PHE A 39 -14.76 -3.96 -5.40
C PHE A 39 -15.13 -2.49 -5.13
N LEU A 40 -14.34 -1.50 -5.59
CA LEU A 40 -14.68 -0.08 -5.46
C LEU A 40 -15.98 0.31 -6.19
N PRO A 41 -16.28 -0.17 -7.41
CA PRO A 41 -17.55 0.12 -8.07
C PRO A 41 -18.74 -0.30 -7.23
N LEU A 42 -18.65 -1.44 -6.53
CA LEU A 42 -19.69 -1.91 -5.62
C LEU A 42 -19.95 -0.91 -4.49
N ARG A 43 -18.88 -0.34 -3.90
CA ARG A 43 -19.00 0.74 -2.91
C ARG A 43 -19.70 1.96 -3.49
N ILE A 44 -19.31 2.40 -4.69
CA ILE A 44 -19.93 3.57 -5.34
C ILE A 44 -21.43 3.31 -5.57
N THR A 45 -21.79 2.13 -6.08
CA THR A 45 -23.19 1.76 -6.29
C THR A 45 -23.99 1.65 -5.00
N HIS A 46 -23.36 1.28 -3.89
CA HIS A 46 -24.00 1.25 -2.57
C HIS A 46 -24.41 2.64 -2.10
N TYR A 47 -23.60 3.68 -2.34
CA TYR A 47 -23.99 5.05 -2.01
C TYR A 47 -24.97 5.65 -3.02
N ALA A 48 -24.97 5.17 -4.27
CA ALA A 48 -25.86 5.66 -5.33
C ALA A 48 -27.23 4.96 -5.39
N SER A 49 -27.39 3.80 -4.74
CA SER A 49 -28.58 2.95 -4.84
C SER A 49 -29.16 2.61 -3.47
N SER A 50 -30.49 2.60 -3.36
CA SER A 50 -31.21 2.08 -2.20
C SER A 50 -31.46 0.56 -2.25
N SER A 51 -30.92 -0.13 -3.26
CA SER A 51 -31.13 -1.57 -3.47
C SER A 51 -30.61 -2.42 -2.32
N VAL A 52 -31.47 -3.28 -1.79
CA VAL A 52 -31.14 -4.24 -0.72
C VAL A 52 -30.05 -5.22 -1.18
N ILE A 53 -30.08 -5.63 -2.46
CA ILE A 53 -29.10 -6.57 -3.03
C ILE A 53 -27.71 -5.94 -3.08
N ILE A 54 -27.61 -4.69 -3.56
CA ILE A 54 -26.34 -3.97 -3.63
C ILE A 54 -25.77 -3.76 -2.23
N ARG A 55 -26.62 -3.44 -1.25
CA ARG A 55 -26.22 -3.33 0.16
C ARG A 55 -25.70 -4.66 0.70
N GLN A 56 -26.40 -5.76 0.44
CA GLN A 56 -25.98 -7.09 0.87
C GLN A 56 -24.63 -7.49 0.26
N LEU A 57 -24.44 -7.23 -1.04
CA LEU A 57 -23.16 -7.48 -1.72
C LEU A 57 -22.03 -6.61 -1.16
N TYR A 58 -22.29 -5.34 -0.89
CA TYR A 58 -21.30 -4.44 -0.30
C TYR A 58 -20.92 -4.89 1.12
N CYS A 59 -21.89 -5.19 1.97
CA CYS A 59 -21.64 -5.61 3.35
C CYS A 59 -20.91 -6.95 3.44
N SER A 60 -21.18 -7.89 2.52
CA SER A 60 -20.51 -9.20 2.48
C SER A 60 -19.13 -9.14 1.83
N PHE A 61 -19.01 -8.55 0.64
CA PHE A 61 -17.75 -8.59 -0.14
C PHE A 61 -17.01 -7.26 -0.14
N GLY A 62 -17.71 -6.14 -0.32
CA GLY A 62 -17.09 -4.81 -0.41
C GLY A 62 -16.35 -4.41 0.87
N ALA A 63 -16.99 -4.55 2.03
CA ALA A 63 -16.39 -4.29 3.33
C ALA A 63 -15.18 -5.20 3.60
N CYS A 64 -15.27 -6.49 3.25
CA CYS A 64 -14.15 -7.41 3.33
C CYS A 64 -12.99 -7.02 2.43
N ALA A 65 -13.24 -6.57 1.20
CA ALA A 65 -12.20 -6.13 0.28
C ALA A 65 -11.43 -4.92 0.83
N ILE A 66 -12.12 -3.95 1.43
CA ILE A 66 -11.49 -2.79 2.09
C ILE A 66 -10.62 -3.24 3.26
N PHE A 67 -11.13 -4.15 4.10
CA PHE A 67 -10.38 -4.72 5.22
C PHE A 67 -9.11 -5.45 4.76
N ILE A 68 -9.25 -6.37 3.79
CA ILE A 68 -8.14 -7.14 3.23
C ILE A 68 -7.09 -6.18 2.67
N ASN A 69 -7.51 -5.19 1.87
CA ASN A 69 -6.59 -4.24 1.28
C ASN A 69 -5.81 -3.46 2.33
N MET A 70 -6.50 -2.93 3.34
CA MET A 70 -5.89 -2.13 4.40
C MET A 70 -4.85 -2.94 5.17
N TYR A 71 -5.19 -4.14 5.64
CA TYR A 71 -4.26 -4.96 6.43
C TYR A 71 -3.17 -5.61 5.59
N ALA A 72 -3.45 -6.02 4.35
CA ALA A 72 -2.42 -6.45 3.42
C ALA A 72 -1.41 -5.31 3.18
N SER A 73 -1.91 -4.09 2.92
CA SER A 73 -1.08 -2.91 2.69
C SER A 73 -0.18 -2.60 3.88
N ILE A 74 -0.75 -2.56 5.09
CA ILE A 74 -0.02 -2.36 6.34
C ILE A 74 1.10 -3.40 6.48
N ILE A 75 0.77 -4.69 6.38
CA ILE A 75 1.72 -5.79 6.59
C ILE A 75 2.82 -5.79 5.51
N PHE A 76 2.46 -5.67 4.22
CA PHE A 76 3.43 -5.67 3.13
C PHE A 76 4.33 -4.44 3.14
N MET A 77 3.83 -3.26 3.51
CA MET A 77 4.69 -2.08 3.76
C MET A 77 5.68 -2.32 4.89
N GLY A 78 5.26 -3.00 5.97
CA GLY A 78 6.14 -3.46 7.03
C GLY A 78 7.26 -4.37 6.51
N TYR A 79 6.93 -5.38 5.68
CA TYR A 79 7.92 -6.27 5.07
C TYR A 79 8.86 -5.54 4.11
N ILE A 80 8.34 -4.61 3.31
CA ILE A 80 9.16 -3.76 2.42
C ILE A 80 10.15 -2.95 3.25
N ALA A 81 9.70 -2.30 4.31
CA ALA A 81 10.56 -1.50 5.19
C ALA A 81 11.61 -2.35 5.90
N ALA A 82 11.24 -3.52 6.43
CA ALA A 82 12.16 -4.48 7.04
C ALA A 82 13.23 -4.94 6.03
N ASN A 83 12.82 -5.31 4.80
CA ASN A 83 13.75 -5.69 3.74
C ASN A 83 14.74 -4.56 3.41
N ARG A 84 14.30 -3.30 3.42
CA ARG A 84 15.17 -2.12 3.23
C ARG A 84 16.12 -1.89 4.38
N TYR A 85 15.61 -1.98 5.59
CA TYR A 85 16.39 -1.80 6.80
C TYR A 85 17.53 -2.83 6.89
N LEU A 86 17.21 -4.11 6.69
CA LEU A 86 18.20 -5.20 6.74
C LEU A 86 19.33 -5.00 5.72
N LYS A 87 19.01 -4.47 4.53
CA LYS A 87 20.01 -4.18 3.49
C LYS A 87 21.02 -3.10 3.93
N ILE A 88 20.59 -2.13 4.74
CA ILE A 88 21.46 -1.05 5.25
C ILE A 88 22.26 -1.53 6.46
N VAL A 89 21.66 -2.41 7.27
CA VAL A 89 22.23 -2.79 8.56
C VAL A 89 23.35 -3.79 8.44
N ARG A 90 23.23 -4.76 7.53
CA ARG A 90 24.24 -5.79 7.26
C ARG A 90 24.31 -6.09 5.75
N PRO A 91 25.17 -5.37 4.99
CA PRO A 91 25.33 -5.59 3.55
C PRO A 91 25.80 -7.02 3.18
N SER A 92 26.58 -7.65 4.08
CA SER A 92 27.19 -8.96 3.90
C SER A 92 26.45 -10.12 4.60
N GLY A 93 25.34 -9.84 5.30
CA GLY A 93 24.59 -10.84 6.05
C GLY A 93 23.44 -11.46 5.24
N THR A 94 23.34 -12.79 5.23
CA THR A 94 22.17 -13.49 4.68
C THR A 94 21.01 -13.43 5.66
N HIS A 95 19.99 -12.64 5.37
CA HIS A 95 18.75 -12.61 6.15
C HIS A 95 17.67 -13.48 5.50
N ILE A 96 17.00 -14.29 6.31
CA ILE A 96 15.93 -15.20 5.87
C ILE A 96 14.83 -14.39 5.13
N LEU A 97 14.45 -13.23 5.66
CA LEU A 97 13.46 -12.31 5.07
C LEU A 97 13.83 -11.75 3.68
N GLN A 98 15.12 -11.79 3.30
CA GLN A 98 15.59 -11.30 1.99
C GLN A 98 15.60 -12.40 0.93
N THR A 99 15.26 -13.64 1.27
CA THR A 99 15.23 -14.76 0.33
C THR A 99 13.87 -14.82 -0.37
N ALA A 100 13.87 -15.04 -1.69
CA ALA A 100 12.64 -15.12 -2.49
C ALA A 100 11.68 -16.22 -1.98
N LYS A 101 12.21 -17.40 -1.62
CA LYS A 101 11.41 -18.50 -1.05
C LYS A 101 10.68 -18.07 0.22
N THR A 102 11.39 -17.45 1.16
CA THR A 102 10.80 -16.94 2.40
C THR A 102 9.78 -15.83 2.11
N ALA A 103 10.07 -14.91 1.20
CA ALA A 103 9.13 -13.86 0.83
C ALA A 103 7.82 -14.44 0.26
N HIS A 104 7.89 -15.49 -0.56
CA HIS A 104 6.71 -16.23 -1.02
C HIS A 104 5.94 -16.88 0.12
N ILE A 105 6.63 -17.65 0.99
CA ILE A 105 6.00 -18.34 2.12
C ILE A 105 5.30 -17.35 3.04
N ILE A 106 5.98 -16.27 3.44
CA ILE A 106 5.40 -15.24 4.31
C ILE A 106 4.20 -14.58 3.62
N SER A 107 4.28 -14.28 2.32
CA SER A 107 3.15 -13.69 1.60
C SER A 107 1.94 -14.62 1.59
N ILE A 108 2.14 -15.92 1.36
CA ILE A 108 1.06 -16.92 1.41
C ILE A 108 0.44 -16.97 2.80
N ILE A 109 1.27 -17.01 3.86
CA ILE A 109 0.79 -16.98 5.25
C ILE A 109 -0.03 -15.72 5.53
N THR A 110 0.44 -14.56 5.08
CA THR A 110 -0.28 -13.28 5.22
C THR A 110 -1.65 -13.35 4.52
N TRP A 111 -1.71 -13.86 3.29
CA TRP A 111 -2.97 -14.01 2.58
C TRP A 111 -3.94 -14.95 3.30
N VAL A 112 -3.48 -16.12 3.74
CA VAL A 112 -4.31 -17.05 4.52
C VAL A 112 -4.82 -16.38 5.80
N PHE A 113 -3.94 -15.70 6.53
CA PHE A 113 -4.29 -14.98 7.76
C PHE A 113 -5.37 -13.90 7.54
N LEU A 114 -5.37 -13.21 6.39
CA LEU A 114 -6.36 -12.18 6.06
C LEU A 114 -7.66 -12.76 5.47
N LEU A 115 -7.56 -13.84 4.69
CA LEU A 115 -8.70 -14.46 4.01
C LEU A 115 -9.53 -15.32 4.97
N VAL A 116 -8.93 -16.03 5.93
CA VAL A 116 -9.67 -16.90 6.85
C VAL A 116 -10.74 -16.13 7.65
N PRO A 117 -10.45 -14.98 8.28
CA PRO A 117 -11.47 -14.23 9.00
C PRO A 117 -12.56 -13.66 8.09
N THR A 118 -12.19 -13.18 6.89
CA THR A 118 -13.13 -12.53 5.97
C THR A 118 -14.05 -13.52 5.27
N VAL A 119 -13.54 -14.71 4.93
CA VAL A 119 -14.36 -15.83 4.46
C VAL A 119 -15.30 -16.30 5.56
N THR A 120 -14.80 -16.48 6.80
CA THR A 120 -15.65 -16.85 7.95
C THR A 120 -16.77 -15.83 8.17
N TYR A 121 -16.45 -14.54 8.14
CA TYR A 121 -17.43 -13.46 8.24
C TYR A 121 -18.47 -13.53 7.13
N THR A 122 -18.05 -13.73 5.88
CA THR A 122 -18.96 -13.81 4.72
C THR A 122 -19.91 -15.00 4.83
N ILE A 123 -19.39 -16.18 5.21
CA ILE A 123 -20.21 -17.38 5.42
C ILE A 123 -21.24 -17.12 6.53
N LEU A 124 -20.80 -16.57 7.67
CA LEU A 124 -21.68 -16.28 8.79
C LEU A 124 -22.74 -15.23 8.43
N PHE A 125 -22.38 -14.23 7.62
CA PHE A 125 -23.28 -13.22 7.08
C PHE A 125 -24.42 -13.85 6.28
N PHE A 126 -24.14 -14.74 5.34
CA PHE A 126 -25.19 -15.38 4.52
C PHE A 126 -26.03 -16.41 5.29
N ILE A 127 -25.48 -17.08 6.31
CA ILE A 127 -26.21 -18.07 7.11
C ILE A 127 -27.15 -17.39 8.12
N THR A 128 -26.75 -16.26 8.69
CA THR A 128 -27.44 -15.64 9.83
C THR A 128 -28.09 -14.30 9.53
N GLN A 129 -28.11 -13.88 8.26
CA GLN A 129 -28.82 -12.68 7.85
C GLN A 129 -30.32 -12.77 8.16
N THR A 130 -30.84 -11.77 8.84
CA THR A 130 -32.28 -11.59 9.05
C THR A 130 -32.87 -10.71 7.94
N PRO A 131 -34.14 -10.91 7.56
CA PRO A 131 -34.82 -10.02 6.62
C PRO A 131 -34.91 -8.60 7.20
N VAL A 132 -34.54 -7.62 6.38
CA VAL A 132 -34.39 -6.21 6.78
C VAL A 132 -35.76 -5.61 7.13
N THR A 133 -35.94 -5.14 8.37
CA THR A 133 -37.18 -4.44 8.79
C THR A 133 -37.02 -2.92 8.97
N SER A 134 -35.82 -2.35 9.07
CA SER A 134 -35.65 -0.87 9.02
C SER A 134 -34.20 -0.35 8.99
N ASN A 135 -34.08 0.87 8.46
CA ASN A 135 -32.96 1.81 8.29
C ASN A 135 -31.97 1.61 7.11
N PRO A 136 -31.67 2.67 6.33
CA PRO A 136 -31.18 2.53 4.95
C PRO A 136 -29.65 2.61 4.78
N SER A 137 -28.88 2.86 5.84
CA SER A 137 -27.50 3.38 5.70
C SER A 137 -26.37 2.49 6.24
N CYS A 138 -26.66 1.45 7.03
CA CYS A 138 -25.63 0.66 7.71
C CYS A 138 -25.73 -0.83 7.36
N CYS A 139 -24.59 -1.52 7.46
CA CYS A 139 -24.53 -2.99 7.43
C CYS A 139 -25.02 -3.62 8.75
N ASP A 140 -25.20 -2.80 9.80
CA ASP A 140 -25.64 -3.20 11.13
C ASP A 140 -26.96 -3.99 11.20
N PRO A 141 -27.98 -3.73 10.36
CA PRO A 141 -29.23 -4.50 10.37
C PRO A 141 -29.06 -5.97 10.00
N PHE A 142 -27.91 -6.38 9.46
CA PHE A 142 -27.63 -7.77 9.06
C PHE A 142 -26.83 -8.57 10.11
N PHE A 143 -26.42 -7.96 11.22
CA PHE A 143 -25.57 -8.62 12.20
C PHE A 143 -26.38 -9.38 13.26
N SER A 144 -26.36 -10.71 13.17
CA SER A 144 -26.66 -11.59 14.31
C SER A 144 -25.66 -11.37 15.45
N GLU A 145 -26.01 -11.74 16.68
CA GLU A 145 -25.12 -11.62 17.85
C GLU A 145 -23.75 -12.29 17.62
N SER A 146 -23.72 -13.41 16.88
CA SER A 146 -22.49 -14.10 16.50
C SER A 146 -21.62 -13.28 15.52
N ILE A 147 -22.23 -12.59 14.55
CA ILE A 147 -21.47 -11.72 13.64
C ILE A 147 -20.96 -10.49 14.38
N LYS A 148 -21.78 -9.87 15.25
CA LYS A 148 -21.33 -8.73 16.07
C LYS A 148 -20.13 -9.09 16.92
N LEU A 149 -20.15 -10.25 17.58
CA LEU A 149 -19.04 -10.73 18.40
C LEU A 149 -17.78 -10.94 17.54
N PHE A 150 -17.89 -11.67 16.42
CA PHE A 150 -16.76 -11.93 15.54
C PHE A 150 -16.18 -10.64 14.95
N PHE A 151 -17.04 -9.76 14.45
CA PHE A 151 -16.68 -8.44 13.93
C PHE A 151 -15.98 -7.59 15.00
N THR A 152 -16.48 -7.59 16.23
CA THR A 152 -15.89 -6.87 17.37
C THR A 152 -14.50 -7.42 17.70
N ILE A 153 -14.33 -8.74 17.76
CA ILE A 153 -13.03 -9.38 18.04
C ILE A 153 -12.01 -9.00 16.96
N ILE A 154 -12.35 -9.20 15.69
CA ILE A 154 -11.45 -8.87 14.57
C ILE A 154 -11.05 -7.40 14.60
N HIS A 155 -12.01 -6.51 14.86
CA HIS A 155 -11.75 -5.08 14.90
C HIS A 155 -11.06 -4.60 16.17
N THR A 156 -11.12 -5.35 17.26
CA THR A 156 -10.35 -5.08 18.49
C THR A 156 -8.89 -5.51 18.35
N LEU A 157 -8.63 -6.63 17.68
CA LEU A 157 -7.26 -7.13 17.43
C LEU A 157 -6.53 -6.36 16.33
N SER A 158 -7.29 -5.84 15.37
CA SER A 158 -6.84 -5.07 14.22
C SER A 158 -5.90 -3.88 14.53
N PRO A 159 -6.20 -3.00 15.50
CA PRO A 159 -5.30 -1.95 15.96
C PRO A 159 -3.94 -2.45 16.46
N ILE A 160 -3.87 -3.67 17.03
CA ILE A 160 -2.61 -4.24 17.53
C ILE A 160 -1.65 -4.48 16.36
N ILE A 161 -2.14 -5.05 15.26
CA ILE A 161 -1.35 -5.27 14.04
C ILE A 161 -0.83 -3.94 13.50
N PHE A 162 -1.71 -2.93 13.43
CA PHE A 162 -1.35 -1.59 12.98
C PHE A 162 -0.24 -0.98 13.87
N LEU A 163 -0.39 -1.03 15.19
CA LEU A 163 0.60 -0.48 16.12
C LEU A 163 1.95 -1.16 16.01
N VAL A 164 1.97 -2.50 15.93
CA VAL A 164 3.22 -3.27 15.77
C VAL A 164 3.95 -2.86 14.49
N VAL A 165 3.23 -2.74 13.37
CA VAL A 165 3.82 -2.32 12.10
C VAL A 165 4.26 -0.85 12.14
N PHE A 166 3.45 0.03 12.72
CA PHE A 166 3.75 1.45 12.85
C PHE A 166 5.01 1.70 13.67
N ILE A 167 5.12 1.08 14.85
CA ILE A 167 6.31 1.16 15.70
C ILE A 167 7.54 0.62 14.96
N SER A 168 7.39 -0.51 14.26
CA SER A 168 8.47 -1.09 13.44
C SER A 168 8.94 -0.13 12.34
N LEU A 169 8.00 0.52 11.65
CA LEU A 169 8.28 1.51 10.60
C LEU A 169 9.03 2.73 11.13
N VAL A 170 8.57 3.30 12.24
CA VAL A 170 9.22 4.44 12.91
C VAL A 170 10.63 4.05 13.35
N PHE A 171 10.79 2.86 13.94
CA PHE A 171 12.09 2.34 14.34
C PHE A 171 13.04 2.17 13.15
N PHE A 172 12.58 1.58 12.03
CA PHE A 172 13.40 1.41 10.83
C PHE A 172 13.80 2.74 10.21
N TYR A 173 12.88 3.71 10.15
CA TYR A 173 13.17 5.06 9.68
C TYR A 173 14.21 5.75 10.55
N TYR A 174 14.01 5.75 11.87
CA TYR A 174 14.92 6.39 12.82
C TYR A 174 16.32 5.78 12.77
N SER A 175 16.41 4.45 12.83
CA SER A 175 17.68 3.72 12.78
C SER A 175 18.43 3.98 11.46
N THR A 176 17.70 4.02 10.34
CA THR A 176 18.29 4.34 9.04
C THR A 176 18.76 5.78 8.95
N SER A 177 17.95 6.74 9.41
CA SER A 177 18.33 8.15 9.46
C SER A 177 19.60 8.35 10.27
N ARG A 178 19.67 7.75 11.48
CA ARG A 178 20.84 7.81 12.36
C ARG A 178 22.08 7.20 11.72
N ARG A 179 21.95 6.05 11.03
CA ARG A 179 23.08 5.42 10.32
C ARG A 179 23.58 6.28 9.16
N VAL A 180 22.68 6.87 8.38
CA VAL A 180 23.04 7.76 7.28
C VAL A 180 23.74 9.01 7.79
N LEU A 181 23.24 9.62 8.89
CA LEU A 181 23.88 10.77 9.53
C LEU A 181 25.29 10.44 10.03
N ARG A 182 25.46 9.32 10.76
CA ARG A 182 26.78 8.87 11.22
C ARG A 182 27.75 8.61 10.06
N ALA A 183 27.27 7.98 9.00
CA ALA A 183 28.08 7.71 7.83
C ALA A 183 28.50 9.00 7.11
N GLN A 184 27.61 9.99 6.99
CA GLN A 184 27.95 11.31 6.43
C GLN A 184 28.95 12.06 7.31
N GLN A 185 28.80 12.01 8.63
CA GLN A 185 29.73 12.65 9.56
C GLN A 185 31.12 11.99 9.54
N SER A 186 31.19 10.67 9.33
CA SER A 186 32.45 9.94 9.15
C SER A 186 33.10 10.10 7.77
N GLN A 187 32.34 10.54 6.76
CA GLN A 187 32.78 10.63 5.36
C GLN A 187 32.85 12.08 4.83
N LEU A 188 33.07 13.05 5.71
CA LEU A 188 33.28 14.46 5.33
C LEU A 188 34.47 14.70 4.35
N ALA A 189 35.18 13.65 3.91
CA ALA A 189 36.31 13.70 2.99
C ALA A 189 36.12 12.94 1.64
N SER A 190 34.95 12.39 1.28
CA SER A 190 34.80 11.83 -0.09
C SER A 190 33.38 11.84 -0.66
N SER A 191 33.31 11.82 -2.00
CA SER A 191 32.13 11.87 -2.90
C SER A 191 31.10 10.72 -2.74
N GLY A 192 31.06 10.03 -1.59
CA GLY A 192 30.16 8.92 -1.28
C GLY A 192 28.76 9.32 -0.78
N SER A 193 28.56 10.60 -0.42
CA SER A 193 27.34 11.14 0.20
C SER A 193 26.05 10.79 -0.57
N GLU A 194 26.08 10.84 -1.90
CA GLU A 194 24.91 10.61 -2.76
C GLU A 194 24.38 9.15 -2.73
N LYS A 195 25.22 8.17 -2.39
CA LYS A 195 24.82 6.75 -2.29
C LYS A 195 23.99 6.46 -1.04
N LEU A 196 24.09 7.30 0.00
CA LEU A 196 23.49 7.09 1.32
C LEU A 196 22.19 7.91 1.55
N VAL A 197 21.91 8.92 0.75
CA VAL A 197 20.63 9.69 0.82
C VAL A 197 19.44 8.88 0.28
N LYS A 198 19.68 8.01 -0.71
CA LYS A 198 18.63 7.21 -1.37
C LYS A 198 17.87 6.29 -0.40
N PRO A 199 18.52 5.50 0.48
CA PRO A 199 17.81 4.64 1.42
C PRO A 199 16.98 5.42 2.47
N ARG A 200 17.46 6.56 2.97
CA ARG A 200 16.72 7.42 3.91
C ARG A 200 15.45 7.97 3.26
N ARG A 201 15.55 8.48 2.02
CA ARG A 201 14.39 8.97 1.28
C ARG A 201 13.36 7.87 1.02
N ASN A 202 13.80 6.66 0.67
CA ASN A 202 12.89 5.55 0.44
C ASN A 202 12.08 5.18 1.70
N MET A 203 12.71 5.19 2.87
CA MET A 203 12.00 4.95 4.13
C MET A 203 11.10 6.10 4.52
N LEU A 204 11.52 7.34 4.32
CA LEU A 204 10.67 8.51 4.55
C LEU A 204 9.38 8.40 3.73
N VAL A 205 9.48 8.09 2.43
CA VAL A 205 8.30 7.91 1.56
C VAL A 205 7.38 6.80 2.08
N LEU A 206 7.93 5.64 2.46
CA LEU A 206 7.15 4.53 3.03
C LEU A 206 6.41 4.95 4.31
N VAL A 207 7.10 5.59 5.25
CA VAL A 207 6.50 6.04 6.51
C VAL A 207 5.45 7.13 6.26
N SER A 208 5.73 8.10 5.39
CA SER A 208 4.79 9.17 5.06
C SER A 208 3.50 8.63 4.45
N ILE A 209 3.59 7.72 3.48
CA ILE A 209 2.40 7.10 2.86
C ILE A 209 1.60 6.32 3.91
N PHE A 210 2.28 5.51 4.73
CA PHE A 210 1.63 4.78 5.81
C PHE A 210 0.90 5.70 6.79
N CYS A 211 1.56 6.79 7.21
CA CYS A 211 0.98 7.75 8.14
C CYS A 211 -0.24 8.44 7.54
N VAL A 212 -0.13 8.92 6.31
CA VAL A 212 -1.24 9.63 5.65
C VAL A 212 -2.44 8.70 5.44
N CYS A 213 -2.22 7.46 5.01
CA CYS A 213 -3.32 6.56 4.64
C CYS A 213 -3.97 5.86 5.84
N PHE A 214 -3.19 5.37 6.83
CA PHE A 214 -3.72 4.45 7.84
C PHE A 214 -3.86 5.05 9.24
N VAL A 215 -3.04 6.03 9.62
CA VAL A 215 -3.11 6.64 10.96
C VAL A 215 -4.46 7.34 11.18
N PRO A 216 -5.00 8.16 10.24
CA PRO A 216 -6.28 8.82 10.44
C PRO A 216 -7.41 7.84 10.73
N TYR A 217 -7.46 6.73 9.98
CA TYR A 217 -8.46 5.69 10.17
C TYR A 217 -8.39 5.06 11.56
N HIS A 218 -7.21 4.62 11.98
CA HIS A 218 -7.05 3.97 13.29
C HIS A 218 -7.28 4.94 14.44
N LEU A 219 -6.96 6.23 14.27
CA LEU A 219 -7.22 7.25 15.26
C LEU A 219 -8.71 7.59 15.37
N ALA A 220 -9.44 7.65 14.26
CA ALA A 220 -10.90 7.84 14.23
C ALA A 220 -11.68 6.63 14.76
N ARG A 221 -11.12 5.42 14.59
CA ARG A 221 -11.71 4.16 15.06
C ARG A 221 -11.86 4.11 16.58
N LEU A 222 -10.90 4.67 17.33
CA LEU A 222 -10.89 4.65 18.80
C LEU A 222 -12.12 5.36 19.41
N PRO A 223 -12.39 6.66 19.13
CA PRO A 223 -13.57 7.33 19.64
C PRO A 223 -14.86 6.74 19.05
N TYR A 224 -14.84 6.28 17.79
CA TYR A 224 -16.00 5.60 17.21
C TYR A 224 -16.39 4.38 18.04
N SER A 225 -15.45 3.51 18.42
CA SER A 225 -15.75 2.31 19.21
C SER A 225 -16.19 2.61 20.65
N LEU A 226 -15.75 3.74 21.23
CA LEU A 226 -16.04 4.10 22.63
C LEU A 226 -17.29 4.97 22.80
N LEU A 227 -17.62 5.80 21.79
CA LEU A 227 -18.71 6.77 21.85
C LEU A 227 -19.86 6.46 20.85
N TRP A 228 -19.86 5.29 20.19
CA TRP A 228 -20.90 4.92 19.22
C TRP A 228 -22.32 5.02 19.77
N SER A 229 -22.52 4.74 21.06
CA SER A 229 -23.84 4.79 21.71
C SER A 229 -24.31 6.19 22.10
N ASN A 230 -23.52 7.24 21.82
CA ASN A 230 -23.92 8.62 22.08
C ASN A 230 -24.60 9.22 20.84
N ASP A 231 -25.92 9.37 20.90
CA ASP A 231 -26.75 9.90 19.81
C ASP A 231 -26.34 11.31 19.34
N SER A 232 -25.72 12.11 20.21
CA SER A 232 -25.27 13.47 19.88
C SER A 232 -24.01 13.53 19.01
N VAL A 233 -23.17 12.49 19.02
CA VAL A 233 -21.87 12.48 18.32
C VAL A 233 -21.83 11.44 17.17
N GLY A 234 -22.82 10.54 17.11
CA GLY A 234 -22.86 9.44 16.14
C GLY A 234 -22.73 9.89 14.67
N SER A 235 -23.45 10.93 14.25
CA SER A 235 -23.40 11.42 12.86
C SER A 235 -22.02 11.99 12.48
N VAL A 236 -21.38 12.71 13.40
CA VAL A 236 -20.03 13.27 13.18
C VAL A 236 -19.00 12.13 13.12
N LEU A 237 -19.08 11.17 14.03
CA LEU A 237 -18.19 10.00 14.05
C LEU A 237 -18.33 9.15 12.77
N ASN A 238 -19.55 8.98 12.27
CA ASN A 238 -19.81 8.31 10.99
C ASN A 238 -19.12 9.03 9.82
N TYR A 239 -19.29 10.35 9.74
CA TYR A 239 -18.67 11.14 8.68
C TYR A 239 -17.13 11.07 8.75
N VAL A 240 -16.55 11.20 9.95
CA VAL A 240 -15.10 11.10 10.14
C VAL A 240 -14.58 9.71 9.79
N MET A 241 -15.30 8.64 10.16
CA MET A 241 -14.95 7.27 9.76
C MET A 241 -15.00 7.08 8.24
N GLU A 242 -15.99 7.65 7.56
CA GLU A 242 -16.11 7.56 6.10
C GLU A 242 -14.94 8.27 5.41
N VAL A 243 -14.64 9.51 5.81
CA VAL A 243 -13.53 10.30 5.27
C VAL A 243 -12.20 9.59 5.52
N THR A 244 -11.95 9.10 6.74
CA THR A 244 -10.70 8.41 7.04
C THR A 244 -10.58 7.06 6.34
N THR A 245 -11.70 6.40 6.05
CA THR A 245 -11.72 5.20 5.20
C THR A 245 -11.37 5.55 3.75
N MET A 246 -11.88 6.66 3.20
CA MET A 246 -11.49 7.13 1.87
C MET A 246 -9.98 7.44 1.79
N VAL A 247 -9.43 8.06 2.83
CA VAL A 247 -7.99 8.31 2.93
C VAL A 247 -7.19 7.01 2.96
N ALA A 248 -7.68 5.96 3.63
CA ALA A 248 -7.05 4.64 3.61
C ALA A 248 -7.13 3.97 2.22
N VAL A 249 -8.27 4.08 1.54
CA VAL A 249 -8.47 3.59 0.16
C VAL A 249 -7.53 4.29 -0.81
N PHE A 250 -7.25 5.57 -0.62
CA PHE A 250 -6.33 6.35 -1.46
C PHE A 250 -4.89 5.79 -1.50
N ASN A 251 -4.53 4.88 -0.59
CA ASN A 251 -3.25 4.15 -0.64
C ASN A 251 -2.99 3.52 -2.03
N VAL A 252 -4.03 3.03 -2.71
CA VAL A 252 -3.90 2.41 -4.04
C VAL A 252 -3.29 3.36 -5.09
N CYS A 253 -3.52 4.65 -4.95
CA CYS A 253 -2.99 5.68 -5.84
C CYS A 253 -1.52 6.00 -5.54
N LEU A 254 -1.03 5.66 -4.35
CA LEU A 254 0.31 5.98 -3.87
C LEU A 254 1.30 4.84 -4.10
N ASP A 255 0.82 3.64 -4.43
CA ASP A 255 1.62 2.49 -4.81
C ASP A 255 2.61 2.80 -5.95
N PRO A 256 2.22 3.41 -7.09
CA PRO A 256 3.17 3.80 -8.14
C PRO A 256 4.34 4.68 -7.65
N VAL A 257 4.09 5.52 -6.64
CA VAL A 257 5.12 6.36 -6.00
C VAL A 257 6.09 5.47 -5.22
N VAL A 258 5.58 4.53 -4.42
CA VAL A 258 6.36 3.50 -3.71
C VAL A 258 7.28 2.78 -4.72
N TYR A 259 6.71 2.27 -5.82
CA TYR A 259 7.48 1.58 -6.88
C TYR A 259 8.57 2.45 -7.51
N PHE A 260 8.27 3.70 -7.82
CA PHE A 260 9.22 4.63 -8.42
C PHE A 260 10.45 4.88 -7.53
N PHE A 261 10.24 5.07 -6.22
CA PHE A 261 11.34 5.29 -5.28
C PHE A 261 12.10 3.99 -4.96
N LEU A 262 11.42 2.84 -4.96
CA LEU A 262 11.99 1.56 -4.51
C LEU A 262 12.62 0.71 -5.63
N CYS A 263 12.18 0.84 -6.88
CA CYS A 263 12.62 -0.01 -7.99
C CYS A 263 13.37 0.78 -9.06
N LYS A 264 14.71 0.59 -9.13
CA LYS A 264 15.55 1.21 -10.17
C LYS A 264 15.13 0.80 -11.60
N SER A 265 14.76 -0.46 -11.80
CA SER A 265 14.30 -0.99 -13.09
C SER A 265 12.98 -0.35 -13.52
N PHE A 266 12.07 -0.07 -12.57
CA PHE A 266 10.83 0.65 -12.86
C PHE A 266 11.13 2.09 -13.26
N ARG A 267 11.99 2.79 -12.51
CA ARG A 267 12.44 4.15 -12.87
C ARG A 267 13.07 4.22 -14.26
N ALA A 268 13.85 3.21 -14.65
CA ALA A 268 14.45 3.13 -15.98
C ALA A 268 13.39 2.93 -17.08
N LYS A 269 12.39 2.07 -16.85
CA LYS A 269 11.27 1.88 -17.77
C LYS A 269 10.42 3.14 -17.94
N VAL A 270 10.03 3.81 -16.84
CA VAL A 270 9.26 5.06 -16.88
C VAL A 270 10.01 6.15 -17.65
N ARG A 271 11.33 6.31 -17.40
CA ARG A 271 12.17 7.25 -18.15
C ARG A 271 12.28 6.90 -19.63
N LYS A 272 12.31 5.61 -19.98
CA LYS A 272 12.34 5.17 -21.38
C LYS A 272 11.02 5.54 -22.07
N VAL A 273 9.88 5.25 -21.45
CA VAL A 273 8.55 5.60 -21.97
C VAL A 273 8.41 7.12 -22.13
N SER A 274 8.74 7.91 -21.11
CA SER A 274 8.68 9.38 -21.18
C SER A 274 9.59 9.98 -22.27
N ARG A 275 10.78 9.39 -22.52
CA ARG A 275 11.65 9.82 -23.63
C ARG A 275 11.06 9.44 -24.99
N THR A 276 10.42 8.27 -25.10
CA THR A 276 9.73 7.86 -26.33
C THR A 276 8.54 8.78 -26.62
N THR A 277 7.75 9.14 -25.61
CA THR A 277 6.62 10.08 -25.75
C THR A 277 7.09 11.48 -26.13
N ASN A 278 8.14 12.02 -25.47
CA ASN A 278 8.70 13.32 -25.84
C ASN A 278 9.29 13.33 -27.26
N ASN A 279 9.90 12.23 -27.70
CA ASN A 279 10.43 12.12 -29.06
C ASN A 279 9.30 12.01 -30.09
N GLN A 280 8.19 11.32 -29.78
CA GLN A 280 7.01 11.27 -30.65
C GLN A 280 6.36 12.65 -30.79
N GLN A 281 6.18 13.35 -29.67
CA GLN A 281 5.60 14.69 -29.65
C GLN A 281 6.48 15.73 -30.39
N ALA A 282 7.81 15.62 -30.28
CA ALA A 282 8.74 16.47 -31.04
C ALA A 282 8.80 16.14 -32.55
N THR A 283 8.46 14.91 -32.94
CA THR A 283 8.40 14.51 -34.36
C THR A 283 7.11 15.03 -35.00
N GLU A 284 5.98 14.95 -34.30
CA GLU A 284 4.68 15.50 -34.75
C GLU A 284 4.72 17.04 -34.85
N GLU A 285 5.41 17.73 -33.94
CA GLU A 285 5.56 19.19 -33.98
C GLU A 285 6.48 19.68 -35.13
N SER A 286 7.47 18.86 -35.52
CA SER A 286 8.34 19.13 -36.67
C SER A 286 7.70 18.83 -38.03
N GLU A 287 6.68 17.97 -38.06
CA GLU A 287 5.89 17.65 -39.26
C GLU A 287 4.78 18.69 -39.51
N SER A 288 4.18 19.24 -38.44
CA SER A 288 3.19 20.33 -38.52
C SER A 288 3.79 21.67 -38.98
N THR A 289 5.06 21.95 -38.66
CA THR A 289 5.74 23.20 -39.08
C THR A 289 6.16 23.21 -40.55
N LYS A 290 5.92 22.11 -41.31
CA LYS A 290 6.33 21.96 -42.71
C LYS A 290 5.21 22.10 -43.74
N GLU A 291 3.99 22.49 -43.36
CA GLU A 291 3.00 22.92 -44.36
C GLU A 291 3.46 24.23 -45.03
N PRO A 292 3.75 24.25 -46.35
CA PRO A 292 4.28 25.42 -47.01
C PRO A 292 3.20 26.47 -47.28
N LEU A 293 3.53 27.71 -46.94
CA LEU A 293 2.98 28.92 -47.53
C LEU A 293 3.34 28.97 -49.03
N ASP A 294 2.65 28.20 -49.88
CA ASP A 294 2.74 28.33 -51.34
C ASP A 294 1.38 28.01 -52.00
N SER A 295 0.54 29.03 -52.08
CA SER A 295 -0.49 29.12 -53.13
C SER A 295 -0.76 30.58 -53.49
N VAL A 296 0.23 31.23 -54.11
CA VAL A 296 -0.01 32.36 -55.01
C VAL A 296 -0.03 31.81 -56.43
N PRO A 297 -1.19 31.68 -57.10
CA PRO A 297 -1.21 31.29 -58.49
C PRO A 297 -0.91 32.52 -59.37
N ALA A 298 0.25 32.49 -60.04
CA ALA A 298 0.53 33.38 -61.16
C ALA A 298 -0.02 32.77 -62.46
N MET A 299 -1.12 33.35 -62.93
CA MET A 299 -1.50 33.69 -64.31
C MET A 299 -1.20 32.68 -65.45
N LYS A 300 -2.28 32.19 -66.07
CA LYS A 300 -2.48 32.17 -67.54
C LYS A 300 -3.94 32.46 -67.86
#